data_AF-A0A957MDJ4-F1
#
_entry.id   AF-A0A957MDJ4-F1
#
_cell.length_a   1.000
_cell.length_b   1.000
_cell.length_c   1.000
_cell.angle_alpha   90.00
_cell.angle_beta   90.00
_cell.angle_gamma   90.00
#
_symmetry.space_group_name_H-M   'P 1'
#
loop_
_entity.id
_entity.type
_entity.pdbx_description
1 polymer ?
#
loop_
_entity_poly.entity_id
_entity_poly.type
_entity_poly.pdbx_seq_one_letter_code
_entity_poly.pdbx_strand_id
1 'polypeptide(L)'
;VAGDTMLLLEQTRQVAIQSLPYRDVVPLDLIWLPGMVDDVLDLSGPLAEEQNGLLPVLAQNCRIDGRLLAFPYMLDVGALYYRRDLLEKYGFGGPPRTWAELERMAAHIQACERAAGHPDFWGYIWQGYPSEHLNCNALEWQHSEGGGLVVDEHGAVTVYNARTIAALEQARSWIGTISPPSV
;
A
#
# COMPACT_ATOMS: atom_id res chain seq x y z
N VAL A 1 -13.78 -17.39 14.43
CA VAL A 1 -13.36 -16.22 13.63
C VAL A 1 -11.86 -15.95 13.76
N ALA A 2 -11.33 -15.40 14.86
CA ALA A 2 -9.87 -15.17 14.99
C ALA A 2 -9.02 -16.48 14.94
N GLY A 3 -9.53 -17.56 15.53
CA GLY A 3 -8.86 -18.88 15.46
C GLY A 3 -8.83 -19.51 14.07
N ASP A 4 -9.84 -19.22 13.23
CA ASP A 4 -9.92 -19.78 11.87
C ASP A 4 -8.96 -19.06 10.91
N THR A 5 -8.77 -17.76 11.09
CA THR A 5 -7.83 -16.95 10.30
C THR A 5 -6.38 -17.29 10.63
N MET A 6 -6.05 -17.48 11.92
CA MET A 6 -4.70 -17.91 12.33
C MET A 6 -4.36 -19.31 11.82
N LEU A 7 -5.33 -20.23 11.87
CA LEU A 7 -5.16 -21.58 11.32
C LEU A 7 -4.94 -21.55 9.80
N LEU A 8 -5.68 -20.69 9.07
CA LEU A 8 -5.49 -20.53 7.63
C LEU A 8 -4.10 -19.96 7.30
N LEU A 9 -3.64 -18.93 8.03
CA LEU A 9 -2.30 -18.36 7.87
C LEU A 9 -1.22 -19.40 8.11
N GLU A 10 -1.35 -20.19 9.18
CA GLU A 10 -0.39 -21.25 9.50
C GLU A 10 -0.40 -22.36 8.45
N GLN A 11 -1.59 -22.75 7.94
CA GLN A 11 -1.72 -23.71 6.84
C GLN A 11 -1.11 -23.17 5.54
N THR A 12 -1.35 -21.90 5.20
CA THR A 12 -0.76 -21.26 4.01
C THR A 12 0.75 -21.17 4.13
N ARG A 13 1.28 -20.79 5.30
CA ARG A 13 2.71 -20.80 5.60
C ARG A 13 3.31 -22.20 5.45
N GLN A 14 2.68 -23.22 6.02
CA GLN A 14 3.15 -24.60 5.92
C GLN A 14 3.14 -25.11 4.49
N VAL A 15 2.07 -24.86 3.73
CA VAL A 15 2.00 -25.22 2.31
C VAL A 15 3.07 -24.47 1.51
N ALA A 16 3.25 -23.17 1.76
CA ALA A 16 4.28 -22.38 1.10
C ALA A 16 5.66 -22.97 1.37
N ILE A 17 6.03 -23.20 2.64
CA ILE A 17 7.32 -23.77 3.03
C ILE A 17 7.51 -25.19 2.46
N GLN A 18 6.51 -26.07 2.59
CA GLN A 18 6.59 -27.46 2.10
C GLN A 18 6.60 -27.56 0.57
N SER A 19 6.03 -26.58 -0.12
CA SER A 19 6.04 -26.51 -1.59
C SER A 19 7.36 -26.01 -2.16
N LEU A 20 8.26 -25.46 -1.33
CA LEU A 20 9.58 -25.01 -1.77
C LEU A 20 10.47 -26.25 -2.00
N PRO A 21 10.84 -26.56 -3.25
CA PRO A 21 11.45 -27.84 -3.57
C PRO A 21 12.84 -27.96 -2.95
N TYR A 22 13.67 -26.92 -3.04
CA TYR A 22 14.93 -26.65 -2.32
C TYR A 22 15.32 -25.23 -2.73
N ARG A 23 15.22 -24.23 -1.85
CA ARG A 23 15.74 -22.89 -2.12
C ARG A 23 16.40 -22.34 -0.87
N ASP A 24 17.73 -22.21 -0.91
CA ASP A 24 18.52 -21.55 0.12
C ASP A 24 18.18 -20.04 0.24
N VAL A 25 17.58 -19.47 -0.81
CA VAL A 25 17.13 -18.07 -0.87
C VAL A 25 15.72 -18.01 -1.47
N VAL A 26 14.79 -17.40 -0.75
CA VAL A 26 13.37 -17.30 -1.13
C VAL A 26 12.97 -15.83 -1.26
N PRO A 27 12.37 -15.40 -2.38
CA PRO A 27 11.72 -14.10 -2.43
C PRO A 27 10.49 -14.14 -1.52
N LEU A 28 10.48 -13.25 -0.53
CA LEU A 28 9.45 -13.19 0.50
C LEU A 28 8.85 -11.79 0.53
N ASP A 29 7.52 -11.72 0.57
CA ASP A 29 6.84 -10.47 0.91
C ASP A 29 7.10 -10.14 2.38
N LEU A 30 7.62 -8.94 2.61
CA LEU A 30 8.11 -8.48 3.90
C LEU A 30 7.07 -8.59 5.03
N ILE A 31 5.77 -8.45 4.73
CA ILE A 31 4.72 -8.53 5.75
C ILE A 31 4.60 -9.92 6.39
N TRP A 32 5.15 -10.96 5.75
CA TRP A 32 5.15 -12.34 6.26
C TRP A 32 6.30 -12.63 7.21
N LEU A 33 7.34 -11.78 7.22
CA LEU A 33 8.56 -11.99 8.00
C LEU A 33 8.31 -12.24 9.50
N PRO A 34 7.38 -11.53 10.19
CA PRO A 34 7.09 -11.81 11.60
C PRO A 34 6.57 -13.23 11.88
N GLY A 35 5.87 -13.85 10.92
CA GLY A 35 5.39 -15.23 11.04
C GLY A 35 6.45 -16.28 10.68
N MET A 36 7.63 -15.86 10.24
CA MET A 36 8.69 -16.74 9.72
C MET A 36 10.01 -16.63 10.48
N VAL A 37 10.03 -15.97 11.65
CA VAL A 37 11.25 -15.69 12.43
C VAL A 37 12.08 -16.92 12.77
N ASP A 38 11.43 -18.08 12.89
CA ASP A 38 12.05 -19.36 13.23
C ASP A 38 12.47 -20.18 11.99
N ASP A 39 12.05 -19.79 10.78
CA ASP A 39 12.34 -20.51 9.54
C ASP A 39 13.44 -19.85 8.69
N VAL A 40 13.88 -18.65 9.07
CA VAL A 40 14.86 -17.85 8.32
C VAL A 40 16.16 -17.67 9.10
N LEU A 41 17.27 -17.63 8.36
CA LEU A 41 18.60 -17.43 8.93
C LEU A 41 18.78 -16.00 9.43
N ASP A 42 19.48 -15.84 10.56
CA ASP A 42 19.96 -14.53 11.00
C ASP A 42 21.13 -14.07 10.10
N LEU A 43 20.87 -13.03 9.32
CA LEU A 43 21.80 -12.45 8.35
C LEU A 43 22.69 -11.36 8.95
N SER A 44 22.53 -11.02 10.24
CA SER A 44 23.23 -9.90 10.87
C SER A 44 24.75 -10.02 10.79
N GLY A 45 25.27 -11.24 10.94
CA GLY A 45 26.69 -11.55 10.77
C GLY A 45 27.09 -11.75 9.30
N PRO A 46 26.45 -12.69 8.58
CA PRO A 46 26.80 -12.98 7.18
C PRO A 46 26.78 -11.79 6.23
N LEU A 47 25.93 -10.79 6.48
CA LEU A 47 25.76 -9.60 5.62
C LEU A 47 26.14 -8.30 6.35
N ALA A 48 27.09 -8.34 7.29
CA ALA A 48 27.45 -7.20 8.13
C ALA A 48 27.90 -5.97 7.33
N GLU A 49 28.65 -6.16 6.24
CA GLU A 49 29.15 -5.04 5.43
C GLU A 49 28.07 -4.47 4.51
N GLU A 50 27.27 -5.35 3.90
CA GLU A 50 26.21 -5.01 2.95
C GLU A 50 25.09 -4.18 3.59
N GLN A 51 24.89 -4.33 4.90
CA GLN A 51 23.95 -3.53 5.69
C GLN A 51 24.22 -2.02 5.61
N ASN A 52 25.45 -1.58 5.37
CA ASN A 52 25.81 -0.17 5.28
C ASN A 52 25.18 0.53 4.06
N GLY A 53 24.79 -0.23 3.03
CA GLY A 53 24.14 0.28 1.83
C GLY A 53 22.61 0.37 1.94
N LEU A 54 22.01 -0.12 3.03
CA LEU A 54 20.56 -0.16 3.16
C LEU A 54 19.99 1.20 3.56
N LEU A 55 18.84 1.53 2.96
CA LEU A 55 18.02 2.63 3.47
C LEU A 55 17.56 2.28 4.89
N PRO A 56 17.64 3.20 5.87
CA PRO A 56 17.32 2.91 7.27
C PRO A 56 15.94 2.28 7.47
N VAL A 57 14.92 2.76 6.76
CA VAL A 57 13.55 2.21 6.84
C VAL A 57 13.47 0.76 6.36
N LEU A 58 14.23 0.40 5.31
CA LEU A 58 14.26 -0.98 4.80
C LEU A 58 15.03 -1.89 5.76
N ALA A 59 16.15 -1.41 6.29
CA ALA A 59 16.91 -2.14 7.29
C ALA A 59 16.09 -2.39 8.56
N GLN A 60 15.26 -1.43 8.98
CA GLN A 60 14.36 -1.57 10.11
C GLN A 60 13.28 -2.63 9.85
N ASN A 61 12.61 -2.57 8.69
CA ASN A 61 11.51 -3.50 8.39
C ASN A 61 11.98 -4.96 8.20
N CYS A 62 13.25 -5.17 7.86
CA CYS A 62 13.84 -6.52 7.78
C CYS A 62 14.39 -7.03 9.13
N ARG A 63 14.21 -6.28 10.22
CA ARG A 63 14.67 -6.66 11.56
C ARG A 63 13.54 -7.00 12.49
N ILE A 64 13.72 -8.08 13.24
CA ILE A 64 12.84 -8.48 14.34
C ILE A 64 13.73 -8.85 15.51
N ASP A 65 13.45 -8.28 16.68
CA ASP A 65 14.24 -8.45 17.90
C ASP A 65 15.75 -8.20 17.70
N GLY A 66 16.08 -7.21 16.86
CA GLY A 66 17.45 -6.80 16.53
C GLY A 66 18.14 -7.65 15.45
N ARG A 67 17.60 -8.83 15.11
CA ARG A 67 18.16 -9.75 14.11
C ARG A 67 17.74 -9.32 12.71
N LEU A 68 18.68 -9.25 11.76
CA LEU A 68 18.37 -9.07 10.34
C LEU A 68 17.90 -10.41 9.76
N LEU A 69 16.61 -10.52 9.45
CA LEU A 69 15.98 -11.79 9.06
C LEU A 69 15.62 -11.87 7.57
N ALA A 70 15.75 -10.75 6.85
CA ALA A 70 15.61 -10.67 5.41
C ALA A 70 16.58 -9.62 4.86
N PHE A 71 16.86 -9.67 3.57
CA PHE A 71 17.64 -8.63 2.89
C PHE A 71 16.79 -7.98 1.79
N PRO A 72 16.61 -6.65 1.79
CA PRO A 72 15.83 -5.97 0.76
C PRO A 72 16.43 -6.19 -0.63
N TYR A 73 15.59 -6.62 -1.57
CA TYR A 73 15.97 -6.80 -2.97
C TYR A 73 15.12 -5.97 -3.93
N MET A 74 13.82 -5.83 -3.63
CA MET A 74 12.85 -5.07 -4.41
C MET A 74 12.03 -4.21 -3.46
N LEU A 75 11.73 -2.99 -3.89
CA LEU A 75 10.86 -2.06 -3.18
C LEU A 75 9.78 -1.59 -4.14
N ASP A 76 8.54 -1.79 -3.73
CA ASP A 76 7.36 -1.22 -4.38
C ASP A 76 6.77 -0.11 -3.48
N VAL A 77 6.33 0.98 -4.09
CA VAL A 77 5.74 2.13 -3.40
C VAL A 77 4.46 2.57 -4.10
N GLY A 78 3.47 2.99 -3.32
CA GLY A 78 2.29 3.68 -3.84
C GLY A 78 2.67 4.99 -4.51
N ALA A 79 2.18 5.22 -5.72
CA ALA A 79 2.44 6.43 -6.49
C ALA A 79 1.21 6.90 -7.25
N LEU A 80 1.00 8.22 -7.29
CA LEU A 80 -0.03 8.82 -8.12
C LEU A 80 0.47 9.02 -9.56
N TYR A 81 -0.09 8.24 -10.48
CA TYR A 81 0.10 8.44 -11.92
C TYR A 81 -0.89 9.48 -12.45
N TYR A 82 -0.42 10.36 -13.33
CA TYR A 82 -1.23 11.44 -13.87
C TYR A 82 -0.93 11.70 -15.35
N ARG A 83 -1.95 12.18 -16.07
CA ARG A 83 -1.85 12.55 -17.50
C ARG A 83 -1.41 14.01 -17.65
N ARG A 84 -0.10 14.20 -17.81
CA ARG A 84 0.53 15.52 -17.99
C ARG A 84 -0.13 16.36 -19.09
N ASP A 85 -0.42 15.74 -20.21
CA ASP A 85 -1.07 16.39 -21.36
C ASP A 85 -2.48 16.89 -21.04
N LEU A 86 -3.25 16.17 -20.22
CA LEU A 86 -4.57 16.62 -19.76
C LEU A 86 -4.44 17.74 -18.73
N LEU A 87 -3.45 17.67 -17.83
CA LEU A 87 -3.18 18.78 -16.91
C LEU A 87 -2.86 20.07 -17.67
N GLU A 88 -1.97 19.99 -18.65
CA GLU A 88 -1.58 21.13 -19.51
C GLU A 88 -2.77 21.65 -20.33
N LYS A 89 -3.53 20.74 -20.99
CA LYS A 89 -4.72 21.07 -21.80
C LYS A 89 -5.77 21.85 -21.01
N TYR A 90 -5.95 21.52 -19.72
CA TYR A 90 -6.96 22.13 -18.85
C TYR A 90 -6.39 23.19 -17.89
N GLY A 91 -5.15 23.65 -18.12
CA GLY A 91 -4.58 24.82 -17.43
C GLY A 91 -4.12 24.56 -16.00
N PHE A 92 -3.84 23.30 -15.64
CA PHE A 92 -3.28 22.96 -14.34
C PHE A 92 -1.74 22.99 -14.36
N GLY A 93 -1.13 23.76 -13.45
CA GLY A 93 0.32 23.96 -13.41
C GLY A 93 1.14 22.78 -12.87
N GLY A 94 0.50 21.69 -12.45
CA GLY A 94 1.16 20.50 -11.92
C GLY A 94 0.17 19.47 -11.38
N PRO A 95 0.66 18.29 -10.94
CA PRO A 95 -0.17 17.27 -10.32
C PRO A 95 -0.77 17.78 -8.99
N PRO A 96 -1.92 17.22 -8.55
CA PRO A 96 -2.51 17.58 -7.27
C PRO A 96 -1.55 17.27 -6.11
N ARG A 97 -1.55 18.14 -5.10
CA ARG A 97 -0.78 18.00 -3.86
C ARG A 97 -1.65 17.60 -2.67
N THR A 98 -2.96 17.63 -2.84
CA THR A 98 -3.96 17.22 -1.83
C THR A 98 -5.08 16.43 -2.48
N TRP A 99 -5.82 15.64 -1.69
CA TRP A 99 -6.98 14.90 -2.19
C TRP A 99 -8.09 15.82 -2.69
N ALA A 100 -8.30 16.97 -2.04
CA ALA A 100 -9.26 17.98 -2.49
C ALA A 100 -8.87 18.59 -3.87
N GLU A 101 -7.57 18.79 -4.11
CA GLU A 101 -7.10 19.19 -5.44
C GLU A 101 -7.31 18.08 -6.47
N LEU A 102 -7.00 16.82 -6.11
CA LEU A 102 -7.22 15.67 -6.97
C LEU A 102 -8.69 15.58 -7.39
N GLU A 103 -9.63 15.69 -6.45
CA GLU A 103 -11.07 15.67 -6.74
C GLU A 103 -11.49 16.76 -7.71
N ARG A 104 -11.11 18.01 -7.43
CA ARG A 104 -11.46 19.16 -8.26
C ARG A 104 -10.89 19.02 -9.67
N MET A 105 -9.63 18.61 -9.78
CA MET A 105 -8.95 18.43 -11.06
C MET A 105 -9.55 17.26 -11.85
N ALA A 106 -9.73 16.11 -11.20
CA ALA A 106 -10.34 14.92 -11.78
C ALA A 106 -11.75 15.21 -12.29
N ALA A 107 -12.61 15.86 -11.49
CA ALA A 107 -13.97 16.21 -11.87
C ALA A 107 -14.00 17.18 -13.06
N HIS A 108 -13.14 18.20 -13.07
CA HIS A 108 -13.05 19.17 -14.17
C HIS A 108 -12.61 18.49 -15.47
N ILE A 109 -11.52 17.73 -15.43
CA ILE A 109 -10.98 17.02 -16.60
C ILE A 109 -12.02 16.03 -17.13
N GLN A 110 -12.63 15.25 -16.24
CA GLN A 110 -13.66 14.28 -16.61
C GLN A 110 -14.85 14.95 -17.30
N ALA A 111 -15.36 16.05 -16.76
CA ALA A 111 -16.48 16.77 -17.38
C ALA A 111 -16.12 17.28 -18.79
N CYS A 112 -14.93 17.86 -18.95
CA CYS A 112 -14.47 18.38 -20.22
C CYS A 112 -14.20 17.28 -21.26
N GLU A 113 -13.59 16.16 -20.86
CA GLU A 113 -13.34 15.01 -21.75
C GLU A 113 -14.65 14.34 -22.19
N ARG A 114 -15.63 14.21 -21.27
CA ARG A 114 -16.97 13.72 -21.63
C ARG A 114 -17.69 14.66 -22.59
N ALA A 115 -17.61 15.97 -22.39
CA ALA A 115 -18.15 16.96 -23.32
C ALA A 115 -17.45 16.94 -24.70
N ALA A 116 -16.19 16.52 -24.75
CA ALA A 116 -15.42 16.33 -25.97
C ALA A 116 -15.70 14.98 -26.68
N GLY A 117 -16.64 14.18 -26.19
CA GLY A 117 -17.06 12.92 -26.82
C GLY A 117 -16.43 11.66 -26.23
N HIS A 118 -15.81 11.72 -25.05
CA HIS A 118 -15.28 10.56 -24.32
C HIS A 118 -16.18 10.20 -23.14
N PRO A 119 -17.39 9.63 -23.35
CA PRO A 119 -18.38 9.41 -22.28
C PRO A 119 -17.86 8.49 -21.16
N ASP A 120 -16.97 7.57 -21.50
CA ASP A 120 -16.42 6.56 -20.58
C ASP A 120 -15.18 7.07 -19.80
N PHE A 121 -14.81 8.34 -19.94
CA PHE A 121 -13.68 8.91 -19.23
C PHE A 121 -13.96 8.98 -17.71
N TRP A 122 -12.96 8.60 -16.91
CA TRP A 122 -12.97 8.69 -15.45
C TRP A 122 -11.74 9.46 -14.96
N GLY A 123 -11.96 10.33 -13.97
CA GLY A 123 -10.94 11.24 -13.46
C GLY A 123 -9.93 10.58 -12.51
N TYR A 124 -10.32 9.52 -11.80
CA TYR A 124 -9.44 8.80 -10.88
C TYR A 124 -9.80 7.31 -10.79
N ILE A 125 -8.79 6.44 -10.82
CA ILE A 125 -8.93 4.99 -10.68
C ILE A 125 -7.94 4.47 -9.64
N TRP A 126 -8.35 3.45 -8.90
CA TRP A 126 -7.61 2.85 -7.79
C TRP A 126 -8.11 1.42 -7.55
N GLN A 127 -7.40 0.62 -6.75
CA GLN A 127 -7.75 -0.78 -6.46
C GLN A 127 -8.79 -0.84 -5.33
N GLY A 128 -10.08 -0.94 -5.67
CA GLY A 128 -11.19 -1.00 -4.70
C GLY A 128 -11.77 -2.39 -4.44
N TYR A 129 -11.29 -3.41 -5.16
CA TYR A 129 -11.66 -4.79 -4.88
C TYR A 129 -11.21 -5.23 -3.46
N PRO A 130 -12.05 -5.95 -2.68
CA PRO A 130 -11.71 -6.45 -1.35
C PRO A 130 -10.49 -7.39 -1.34
N SER A 131 -9.31 -6.80 -1.27
CA SER A 131 -8.01 -7.46 -1.38
C SER A 131 -6.97 -6.69 -0.58
N GLU A 132 -5.78 -7.26 -0.48
CA GLU A 132 -4.64 -6.64 0.18
C GLU A 132 -4.28 -5.26 -0.43
N HIS A 133 -4.41 -5.08 -1.74
CA HIS A 133 -4.29 -3.76 -2.39
C HIS A 133 -5.23 -2.68 -1.83
N LEU A 134 -6.47 -3.03 -1.45
CA LEU A 134 -7.39 -2.07 -0.85
C LEU A 134 -6.91 -1.64 0.55
N ASN A 135 -6.29 -2.55 1.30
CA ASN A 135 -5.68 -2.20 2.59
C ASN A 135 -4.53 -1.20 2.40
N CYS A 136 -3.72 -1.37 1.35
CA CYS A 136 -2.65 -0.43 1.00
C CYS A 136 -3.23 0.97 0.68
N ASN A 137 -4.22 1.05 -0.21
CA ASN A 137 -4.89 2.31 -0.54
C ASN A 137 -5.51 2.98 0.70
N ALA A 138 -6.21 2.22 1.54
CA ALA A 138 -6.83 2.74 2.76
C ALA A 138 -5.80 3.29 3.75
N LEU A 139 -4.66 2.60 3.91
CA LEU A 139 -3.57 3.06 4.76
C LEU A 139 -2.94 4.35 4.20
N GLU A 140 -2.72 4.44 2.89
CA GLU A 140 -2.20 5.63 2.23
C GLU A 140 -3.11 6.86 2.44
N TRP A 141 -4.42 6.70 2.26
CA TRP A 141 -5.38 7.78 2.49
C TRP A 141 -5.42 8.19 3.96
N GLN A 142 -5.56 7.23 4.89
CA GLN A 142 -5.62 7.59 6.30
C GLN A 142 -4.33 8.28 6.75
N HIS A 143 -3.17 7.75 6.33
CA HIS A 143 -1.88 8.26 6.81
C HIS A 143 -1.61 9.66 6.26
N SER A 144 -1.90 9.89 4.98
CA SER A 144 -1.75 11.22 4.35
C SER A 144 -2.65 12.30 4.96
N GLU A 145 -3.82 11.92 5.50
CA GLU A 145 -4.74 12.82 6.22
C GLU A 145 -4.50 12.88 7.75
N GLY A 146 -3.41 12.28 8.23
CA GLY A 146 -3.01 12.33 9.64
C GLY A 146 -3.80 11.39 10.57
N GLY A 147 -4.44 10.36 10.01
CA GLY A 147 -5.10 9.26 10.74
C GLY A 147 -4.14 8.22 11.32
N GLY A 148 -2.85 8.31 11.02
CA GLY A 148 -1.80 7.48 11.62
C GLY A 148 -1.73 6.07 11.03
N LEU A 149 -1.39 5.09 11.87
CA LEU A 149 -1.28 3.67 11.52
C LEU A 149 -2.55 2.90 11.95
N VAL A 150 -2.74 1.69 11.41
CA VAL A 150 -3.82 0.80 11.86
C VAL A 150 -3.52 0.27 13.26
N VAL A 151 -2.27 -0.14 13.45
CA VAL A 151 -1.67 -0.54 14.73
C VAL A 151 -0.41 0.30 14.89
N ASP A 152 -0.23 0.92 16.06
CA ASP A 152 0.97 1.72 16.34
C ASP A 152 2.18 0.86 16.72
N GLU A 153 3.33 1.51 16.92
CA GLU A 153 4.60 0.88 17.29
C GLU A 153 4.59 0.18 18.66
N HIS A 154 3.56 0.41 19.48
CA HIS A 154 3.36 -0.23 20.78
C HIS A 154 2.32 -1.36 20.71
N GLY A 155 1.80 -1.65 19.51
CA GLY A 155 0.79 -2.69 19.30
C GLY A 155 -0.64 -2.25 19.61
N ALA A 156 -0.89 -0.96 19.86
CA ALA A 156 -2.25 -0.46 20.10
C ALA A 156 -3.00 -0.28 18.78
N VAL A 157 -4.27 -0.69 18.74
CA VAL A 157 -5.14 -0.49 17.58
C VAL A 157 -5.62 0.96 17.54
N THR A 158 -5.16 1.73 16.55
CA THR A 158 -5.36 3.19 16.46
C THR A 158 -6.24 3.62 15.29
N VAL A 159 -6.68 2.68 14.45
CA VAL A 159 -7.46 2.93 13.23
C VAL A 159 -8.77 3.69 13.44
N TYR A 160 -9.40 3.56 14.62
CA TYR A 160 -10.68 4.21 14.88
C TYR A 160 -10.51 5.64 15.41
N ASN A 161 -10.39 6.59 14.49
CA ASN A 161 -10.29 8.01 14.80
C ASN A 161 -10.95 8.90 13.73
N ALA A 162 -11.21 10.16 14.06
CA ALA A 162 -11.93 11.09 13.20
C ALA A 162 -11.22 11.37 11.85
N ARG A 163 -9.89 11.32 11.81
CA ARG A 163 -9.12 11.55 10.58
C ARG A 163 -9.23 10.34 9.64
N THR A 164 -9.10 9.12 10.17
CA THR A 164 -9.33 7.90 9.40
C THR A 164 -10.75 7.84 8.86
N ILE A 165 -11.76 8.16 9.68
CA ILE A 165 -13.17 8.20 9.22
C ILE A 165 -13.32 9.19 8.07
N ALA A 166 -12.82 10.41 8.21
CA ALA A 166 -12.89 11.43 7.17
C ALA A 166 -12.20 10.99 5.87
N ALA A 167 -11.01 10.39 5.95
CA ALA A 167 -10.28 9.90 4.78
C ALA A 167 -11.04 8.79 4.03
N LEU A 168 -11.64 7.84 4.77
CA LEU A 168 -12.41 6.75 4.17
C LEU A 168 -13.76 7.23 3.61
N GLU A 169 -14.40 8.21 4.26
CA GLU A 169 -15.60 8.86 3.73
C GLU A 169 -15.31 9.64 2.45
N GLN A 170 -14.17 10.34 2.41
CA GLN A 170 -13.67 11.02 1.21
C GLN A 170 -13.43 10.02 0.08
N ALA A 171 -12.70 8.92 0.34
CA ALA A 171 -12.44 7.89 -0.65
C ALA A 171 -13.73 7.25 -1.18
N ARG A 172 -14.68 6.97 -0.29
CA ARG A 172 -16.02 6.48 -0.65
C ARG A 172 -16.76 7.45 -1.57
N SER A 173 -16.61 8.75 -1.36
CA SER A 173 -17.30 9.78 -2.16
C SER A 173 -16.87 9.80 -3.64
N TRP A 174 -15.68 9.28 -3.95
CA TRP A 174 -15.17 9.20 -5.33
C TRP A 174 -15.93 8.18 -6.18
N ILE A 175 -16.53 7.16 -5.56
CA ILE A 175 -17.22 6.08 -6.24
C ILE A 175 -18.49 6.62 -6.90
N GLY A 176 -18.58 6.48 -8.22
CA GLY A 176 -19.69 7.00 -9.03
C GLY A 176 -19.60 8.50 -9.33
N THR A 177 -18.59 9.21 -8.81
CA THR A 177 -18.36 10.63 -9.09
C THR A 177 -17.18 10.81 -10.03
N ILE A 178 -15.95 10.73 -9.50
CA ILE A 178 -14.69 10.80 -10.27
C ILE A 178 -14.08 9.42 -10.56
N SER A 179 -14.58 8.37 -9.90
CA SER A 179 -14.19 6.98 -10.09
C SER A 179 -15.37 6.14 -10.57
N PRO A 180 -15.14 5.11 -11.41
CA PRO A 180 -16.19 4.21 -11.84
C PRO A 180 -16.91 3.52 -10.66
N PRO A 181 -18.19 3.15 -10.79
CA PRO A 181 -18.87 2.33 -9.78
C PRO A 181 -18.25 0.94 -9.55
N SER A 182 -17.39 0.49 -10.47
CA SER A 182 -16.76 -0.83 -10.47
C SER A 182 -15.37 -0.87 -9.86
N VAL A 183 -14.86 0.27 -9.34
CA VAL A 183 -13.58 0.27 -8.62
C VAL A 183 -13.62 -0.65 -7.42
#